data_AF-A0A7G8WG57-F1
#
_entry.id   AF-A0A7G8WG57-F1
#
_cell.length_a   1.000
_cell.length_b   1.000
_cell.length_c   1.000
_cell.angle_alpha   90.00
_cell.angle_beta   90.00
_cell.angle_gamma   90.00
#
_symmetry.space_group_name_H-M   'P 1'
#
loop_
_entity.id
_entity.type
_entity.pdbx_description
1 polymer ?
#
loop_
_entity_poly.entity_id
_entity_poly.type
_entity_poly.pdbx_seq_one_letter_code
_entity_poly.pdbx_strand_id
1 'polypeptide(L)'
;MGNHDGRLQTRSAAHYLDEGRTSARLQTTLALAARTLGFPTAMINILDQSTRNTINLIGTGAAAVSPREEVLCDVVVTSGRPLEVPDARADARFVGLPGVIRGEVGCYLGVPLAGRESFVIGTLCVIDPRSRTIDSDLTSRLVEFGKIVEDQLDLVRRLDEQRIDGQVAVAELVAAIDQDQIIPWYQPIVHLPSGRTVGFEALARWQHSSGQIHDSKQFVPWPRTPT
;
A
#
# COMPACT_ATOMS: atom_id res chain seq x y z
N MET A 1 10.34 13.48 20.85
CA MET A 1 9.35 13.43 19.76
C MET A 1 9.61 12.33 18.71
N GLY A 2 10.84 11.85 18.48
CA GLY A 2 11.15 10.92 17.37
C GLY A 2 10.69 9.45 17.46
N ASN A 3 10.04 9.00 18.55
CA ASN A 3 9.71 7.57 18.74
C ASN A 3 8.25 7.21 18.37
N HIS A 4 7.38 8.22 18.16
CA HIS A 4 5.98 8.02 17.77
C HIS A 4 5.85 7.95 16.23
N ASP A 5 6.50 8.89 15.53
CA ASP A 5 6.49 8.96 14.06
C ASP A 5 7.12 7.72 13.41
N GLY A 6 8.19 7.17 14.00
CA GLY A 6 8.82 5.94 13.50
C GLY A 6 7.92 4.71 13.60
N ARG A 7 7.09 4.60 14.64
CA ARG A 7 6.13 3.49 14.79
C ARG A 7 4.96 3.61 13.81
N LEU A 8 4.48 4.84 13.57
CA LEU A 8 3.42 5.11 12.59
C LEU A 8 3.90 4.84 11.16
N GLN A 9 5.13 5.25 10.83
CA GLN A 9 5.79 4.94 9.57
C GLN A 9 5.90 3.43 9.35
N THR A 10 6.38 2.65 10.33
CA THR A 10 6.46 1.19 10.22
C THR A 10 5.09 0.55 9.98
N ARG A 11 4.06 0.98 10.73
CA ARG A 11 2.70 0.46 10.53
C ARG A 11 2.18 0.78 9.13
N SER A 12 2.44 2.00 8.63
CA SER A 12 2.06 2.38 7.27
C SER A 12 2.85 1.60 6.21
N ALA A 13 4.16 1.38 6.42
CA ALA A 13 5.04 0.64 5.52
C ALA A 13 4.62 -0.83 5.39
N ALA A 14 4.23 -1.48 6.50
CA ALA A 14 3.82 -2.88 6.54
C ALA A 14 2.69 -3.22 5.56
N HIS A 15 1.80 -2.27 5.25
CA HIS A 15 0.73 -2.47 4.26
C HIS A 15 1.23 -2.69 2.83
N TYR A 16 2.47 -2.30 2.53
CA TYR A 16 3.04 -2.34 1.17
C TYR A 16 4.09 -3.44 0.98
N LEU A 17 4.42 -4.21 2.01
CA LEU A 17 5.51 -5.21 2.00
C LEU A 17 5.06 -6.64 1.67
N ASP A 18 3.77 -6.89 1.49
CA ASP A 18 3.26 -8.24 1.27
C ASP A 18 3.59 -8.75 -0.15
N GLU A 19 4.30 -9.88 -0.23
CA GLU A 19 4.86 -10.45 -1.46
C GLU A 19 3.74 -10.95 -2.38
N GLY A 20 3.50 -10.20 -3.47
CA GLY A 20 2.44 -10.46 -4.44
C GLY A 20 1.68 -9.20 -4.86
N ARG A 21 1.90 -8.06 -4.19
CA ARG A 21 1.18 -6.80 -4.42
C ARG A 21 1.88 -5.83 -5.36
N THR A 22 3.01 -6.21 -5.96
CA THR A 22 3.67 -5.49 -7.05
C THR A 22 2.73 -5.39 -8.25
N SER A 23 1.93 -4.33 -8.31
CA SER A 23 0.94 -4.21 -9.38
C SER A 23 1.63 -3.99 -10.73
N ALA A 24 1.13 -4.63 -11.79
CA ALA A 24 1.60 -4.40 -13.17
C ALA A 24 1.57 -2.91 -13.57
N ARG A 25 0.68 -2.12 -12.92
CA ARG A 25 0.55 -0.67 -13.09
C ARG A 25 1.75 0.08 -12.50
N LEU A 26 2.18 -0.28 -11.28
CA LEU A 26 3.38 0.28 -10.67
C LEU A 26 4.62 -0.02 -11.53
N GLN A 27 4.71 -1.26 -12.03
CA GLN A 27 5.82 -1.67 -12.90
C GLN A 27 5.86 -0.85 -14.20
N THR A 28 4.69 -0.61 -14.81
CA THR A 28 4.56 0.20 -16.04
C THR A 28 4.93 1.66 -15.79
N THR A 29 4.46 2.22 -14.68
CA THR A 29 4.77 3.61 -14.26
C THR A 29 6.28 3.77 -14.04
N LEU A 30 6.89 2.82 -13.35
CA LEU A 30 8.33 2.81 -13.08
C LEU A 30 9.15 2.67 -14.37
N ALA A 31 8.72 1.80 -15.28
CA ALA A 31 9.36 1.65 -16.60
C ALA A 31 9.28 2.94 -17.43
N LEU A 32 8.14 3.63 -17.38
CA LEU A 32 7.96 4.90 -18.05
C LEU A 32 8.84 5.99 -17.44
N ALA A 33 8.93 6.06 -16.09
CA ALA A 33 9.81 6.98 -15.41
C ALA A 33 11.28 6.78 -15.83
N ALA A 34 11.77 5.53 -15.75
CA ALA A 34 13.14 5.19 -16.14
C ALA A 34 13.45 5.62 -17.58
N ARG A 35 12.57 5.27 -18.54
CA ARG A 35 12.75 5.58 -19.96
C ARG A 35 12.68 7.07 -20.26
N THR A 36 11.72 7.78 -19.68
CA THR A 36 11.50 9.21 -19.95
C THR A 36 12.60 10.07 -19.32
N LEU A 37 13.10 9.69 -18.15
CA LEU A 37 14.21 10.37 -17.46
C LEU A 37 15.58 9.91 -17.98
N GLY A 38 15.61 8.85 -18.80
CA GLY A 38 16.83 8.31 -19.40
C GLY A 38 17.75 7.60 -18.41
N PHE A 39 17.23 7.05 -17.31
CA PHE A 39 18.01 6.30 -16.31
C PHE A 39 17.91 4.79 -16.55
N PRO A 40 19.02 4.05 -16.37
CA PRO A 40 19.03 2.60 -16.58
C PRO A 40 18.29 1.85 -15.47
N THR A 41 18.26 2.41 -14.25
CA THR A 41 17.63 1.78 -13.08
C THR A 41 16.62 2.73 -12.47
N ALA A 42 15.46 2.19 -12.11
CA ALA A 42 14.46 2.88 -11.29
C ALA A 42 13.87 1.90 -10.28
N MET A 43 13.57 2.39 -9.07
CA MET A 43 13.06 1.57 -7.97
C MET A 43 11.97 2.29 -7.19
N ILE A 44 11.00 1.51 -6.71
CA ILE A 44 10.10 1.91 -5.64
C ILE A 44 10.52 1.16 -4.39
N ASN A 45 10.88 1.90 -3.34
CA ASN A 45 11.37 1.35 -2.09
C ASN A 45 10.46 1.76 -0.93
N ILE A 46 10.13 0.81 -0.08
CA ILE A 46 9.39 1.02 1.16
C ILE A 46 10.36 0.82 2.33
N LEU A 47 10.38 1.79 3.25
CA LEU A 47 11.29 1.79 4.38
C LEU A 47 10.50 1.64 5.68
N ASP A 48 10.89 0.64 6.48
CA ASP A 48 10.42 0.51 7.87
C ASP A 48 11.50 1.03 8.84
N GLN A 49 11.47 0.64 10.12
CA GLN A 49 12.44 1.11 11.11
C GLN A 49 13.89 0.68 10.86
N SER A 50 14.12 -0.46 10.21
CA SER A 50 15.45 -1.06 10.08
C SER A 50 15.78 -1.56 8.68
N THR A 51 14.80 -1.66 7.79
CA THR A 51 14.99 -2.22 6.46
C THR A 51 14.43 -1.33 5.37
N ARG A 52 15.06 -1.43 4.20
CA ARG A 52 14.54 -0.98 2.93
C ARG A 52 14.15 -2.20 2.11
N ASN A 53 12.92 -2.21 1.61
CA ASN A 53 12.36 -3.26 0.76
C ASN A 53 12.03 -2.68 -0.63
N THR A 54 12.54 -3.28 -1.68
CA THR A 54 12.23 -2.87 -3.06
C THR A 54 11.00 -3.62 -3.55
N ILE A 55 9.91 -2.89 -3.80
CA ILE A 55 8.64 -3.49 -4.25
C ILE A 55 8.51 -3.51 -5.77
N ASN A 56 9.23 -2.64 -6.47
CA ASN A 56 9.34 -2.62 -7.93
C ASN A 56 10.75 -2.21 -8.34
N LEU A 57 11.27 -2.84 -9.40
CA LEU A 57 12.58 -2.58 -9.97
C LEU A 57 12.51 -2.62 -11.50
N ILE A 58 13.17 -1.66 -12.13
CA ILE A 58 13.56 -1.66 -13.53
C ILE A 58 15.08 -1.61 -13.60
N GLY A 59 15.65 -2.40 -14.51
CA GLY A 59 17.11 -2.50 -14.68
C GLY A 59 17.74 -3.45 -13.67
N THR A 60 19.03 -3.23 -13.40
CA THR A 60 19.77 -3.96 -12.37
C THR A 60 19.71 -3.19 -11.06
N GLY A 61 19.42 -3.88 -9.97
CA GLY A 61 19.25 -3.28 -8.65
C GLY A 61 19.89 -4.10 -7.55
N ALA A 62 20.07 -3.46 -6.39
CA ALA A 62 20.52 -4.09 -5.15
C ALA A 62 19.54 -5.18 -4.69
N ALA A 63 19.92 -5.94 -3.65
CA ALA A 63 19.10 -6.98 -3.05
C ALA A 63 17.65 -6.52 -2.79
N ALA A 64 16.68 -7.43 -2.83
CA ALA A 64 15.26 -7.11 -2.58
C ALA A 64 15.03 -6.46 -1.19
N VAL A 65 15.86 -6.84 -0.21
CA VAL A 65 15.87 -6.31 1.17
C VAL A 65 17.30 -5.90 1.55
N SER A 66 17.44 -4.78 2.26
CA SER A 66 18.73 -4.26 2.73
C SER A 66 18.55 -3.45 4.01
N PRO A 67 19.58 -3.32 4.87
CA PRO A 67 19.53 -2.46 6.05
C PRO A 67 19.23 -1.01 5.66
N ARG A 68 18.41 -0.33 6.45
CA ARG A 68 17.96 1.04 6.17
C ARG A 68 19.13 2.03 6.19
N GLU A 69 20.07 1.84 7.11
CA GLU A 69 21.28 2.64 7.26
C GLU A 69 22.27 2.50 6.09
N GLU A 70 22.11 1.47 5.24
CA GLU A 70 23.02 1.20 4.12
C GLU A 70 22.53 1.76 2.77
N VAL A 71 21.46 2.56 2.75
CA VAL A 71 20.84 3.05 1.51
C VAL A 71 20.60 4.56 1.49
N LEU A 72 20.78 5.19 0.32
CA LEU A 72 20.52 6.62 0.12
C LEU A 72 19.05 7.00 0.34
N CYS A 73 18.13 6.03 0.19
CA CYS A 73 16.70 6.22 0.38
C CYS A 73 16.33 6.67 1.80
N ASP A 74 17.14 6.33 2.81
CA ASP A 74 16.88 6.75 4.19
C ASP A 74 16.92 8.26 4.35
N VAL A 75 17.84 8.95 3.66
CA VAL A 75 17.93 10.42 3.70
C VAL A 75 16.68 11.07 3.11
N VAL A 76 16.13 10.51 2.01
CA VAL A 76 14.89 11.01 1.40
C VAL A 76 13.72 10.84 2.37
N VAL A 77 13.58 9.65 2.97
CA VAL A 77 12.49 9.35 3.90
C VAL A 77 12.59 10.20 5.17
N THR A 78 13.78 10.35 5.73
CA THR A 78 14.03 11.13 6.95
C THR A 78 13.85 12.62 6.74
N SER A 79 14.25 13.15 5.57
CA SER A 79 14.09 14.57 5.26
C SER A 79 12.71 14.94 4.72
N GLY A 80 11.97 13.97 4.18
CA GLY A 80 10.73 14.19 3.45
C GLY A 80 10.88 15.06 2.21
N ARG A 81 12.09 15.12 1.62
CA ARG A 81 12.43 15.98 0.48
C ARG A 81 13.19 15.19 -0.60
N PRO A 82 13.13 15.64 -1.87
CA PRO A 82 13.97 15.09 -2.91
C PRO A 82 15.45 15.11 -2.54
N LEU A 83 16.18 14.06 -2.89
CA LEU A 83 17.62 13.96 -2.74
C LEU A 83 18.25 13.83 -4.13
N GLU A 84 19.10 14.80 -4.45
CA GLU A 84 19.87 14.86 -5.68
C GLU A 84 21.34 14.56 -5.36
N VAL A 85 21.88 13.51 -5.97
CA VAL A 85 23.29 13.10 -5.83
C VAL A 85 23.88 12.89 -7.22
N PRO A 86 24.44 13.95 -7.84
CA PRO A 86 25.05 13.90 -9.17
C PRO A 86 26.22 12.90 -9.27
N ASP A 87 27.00 12.77 -8.20
CA ASP A 87 28.11 11.83 -8.05
C ASP A 87 28.21 11.32 -6.61
N ALA A 88 27.77 10.09 -6.37
CA ALA A 88 27.77 9.46 -5.05
C ALA A 88 29.17 9.10 -4.55
N ARG A 89 30.16 8.97 -5.46
CA ARG A 89 31.55 8.66 -5.09
C ARG A 89 32.30 9.89 -4.62
N ALA A 90 31.84 11.07 -5.02
CA ALA A 90 32.35 12.36 -4.56
C ALA A 90 31.64 12.88 -3.31
N ASP A 91 30.49 12.32 -2.94
CA ASP A 91 29.73 12.72 -1.76
C ASP A 91 30.17 11.94 -0.52
N ALA A 92 30.80 12.64 0.44
CA ALA A 92 31.31 12.05 1.68
C ALA A 92 30.22 11.35 2.52
N ARG A 93 28.94 11.71 2.35
CA ARG A 93 27.81 11.06 3.06
C ARG A 93 27.53 9.66 2.53
N PHE A 94 27.85 9.40 1.25
CA PHE A 94 27.39 8.21 0.54
C PHE A 94 28.53 7.33 0.01
N VAL A 95 29.76 7.85 -0.07
CA VAL A 95 30.93 7.12 -0.59
C VAL A 95 31.19 5.78 0.12
N GLY A 96 30.81 5.66 1.40
CA GLY A 96 30.94 4.44 2.20
C GLY A 96 29.79 3.44 2.04
N LEU A 97 28.72 3.78 1.32
CA LEU A 97 27.57 2.89 1.20
C LEU A 97 27.87 1.71 0.27
N PRO A 98 27.42 0.48 0.58
CA PRO A 98 27.78 -0.71 -0.18
C PRO A 98 27.48 -0.62 -1.69
N GLY A 99 26.33 -0.04 -2.07
CA GLY A 99 25.98 0.15 -3.48
C GLY A 99 26.87 1.16 -4.22
N VAL A 100 27.42 2.14 -3.51
CA VAL A 100 28.37 3.10 -4.08
C VAL A 100 29.75 2.47 -4.25
N ILE A 101 30.22 1.73 -3.23
CA ILE A 101 31.50 1.00 -3.27
C ILE A 101 31.52 -0.05 -4.39
N ARG A 102 30.42 -0.77 -4.60
CA ARG A 102 30.29 -1.75 -5.70
C ARG A 102 30.16 -1.11 -7.09
N GLY A 103 30.04 0.21 -7.17
CA GLY A 103 29.86 0.93 -8.44
C GLY A 103 28.45 0.79 -9.04
N GLU A 104 27.47 0.33 -8.26
CA GLU A 104 26.06 0.21 -8.68
C GLU A 104 25.37 1.57 -8.67
N VAL A 105 25.82 2.49 -7.80
CA VAL A 105 25.26 3.84 -7.62
C VAL A 105 26.34 4.89 -7.90
N GLY A 106 26.32 5.48 -9.08
CA GLY A 106 27.14 6.64 -9.44
C GLY A 106 26.37 7.95 -9.32
N CYS A 107 25.15 7.99 -9.83
CA CYS A 107 24.19 9.09 -9.69
C CYS A 107 22.91 8.55 -9.06
N TYR A 108 22.31 9.32 -8.15
CA TYR A 108 21.05 9.00 -7.51
C TYR A 108 20.13 10.23 -7.52
N LEU A 109 18.88 10.02 -7.91
CA LEU A 109 17.81 10.99 -7.72
C LEU A 109 16.62 10.27 -7.11
N GLY A 110 16.19 10.70 -5.93
CA GLY A 110 15.08 10.09 -5.20
C GLY A 110 14.08 11.13 -4.71
N VAL A 111 12.80 10.81 -4.80
CA VAL A 111 11.69 11.62 -4.25
C VAL A 111 10.93 10.84 -3.19
N PRO A 112 10.43 11.51 -2.15
CA PRO A 112 9.65 10.86 -1.11
C PRO A 112 8.32 10.36 -1.68
N LEU A 113 7.84 9.24 -1.13
CA LEU A 113 6.49 8.74 -1.34
C LEU A 113 5.73 8.78 -0.03
N ALA A 114 4.65 9.55 0.00
CA ALA A 114 3.74 9.62 1.13
C ALA A 114 2.74 8.47 1.11
N GLY A 115 2.53 7.86 2.27
CA GLY A 115 1.49 6.88 2.54
C GLY A 115 0.29 7.52 3.23
N ARG A 116 -0.35 6.74 4.11
CA ARG A 116 -1.49 7.20 4.92
C ARG A 116 -1.08 8.38 5.81
N GLU A 117 -2.02 9.29 6.08
CA GLU A 117 -1.79 10.42 7.02
C GLU A 117 -0.59 11.31 6.64
N SER A 118 -0.21 11.32 5.35
CA SER A 118 0.93 12.10 4.82
C SER A 118 2.30 11.72 5.39
N PHE A 119 2.44 10.53 6.00
CA PHE A 119 3.74 10.02 6.42
C PHE A 119 4.54 9.55 5.22
N VAL A 120 5.80 9.96 5.11
CA VAL A 120 6.69 9.44 4.07
C VAL A 120 7.03 7.98 4.41
N ILE A 121 6.65 7.06 3.55
CA ILE A 121 6.82 5.61 3.75
C ILE A 121 7.94 5.01 2.92
N GLY A 122 8.46 5.77 1.95
CA GLY A 122 9.31 5.21 0.92
C GLY A 122 9.82 6.24 -0.05
N THR A 123 10.39 5.74 -1.15
CA THR A 123 10.97 6.54 -2.22
C THR A 123 10.64 5.97 -3.58
N LEU A 124 10.46 6.88 -4.55
CA LEU A 124 10.67 6.58 -5.96
C LEU A 124 12.06 7.13 -6.31
N CYS A 125 12.94 6.29 -6.82
CA CYS A 125 14.28 6.73 -7.20
C CYS A 125 14.72 6.20 -8.56
N VAL A 126 15.61 6.95 -9.18
CA VAL A 126 16.35 6.57 -10.39
C VAL A 126 17.84 6.59 -10.12
N ILE A 127 18.55 5.63 -10.71
CA ILE A 127 19.97 5.40 -10.46
C ILE A 127 20.69 5.20 -11.78
N ASP A 128 21.89 5.76 -11.88
CA ASP A 128 22.86 5.43 -12.91
C ASP A 128 24.19 5.03 -12.26
N PRO A 129 24.88 3.97 -12.71
CA PRO A 129 26.25 3.66 -12.28
C PRO A 129 27.26 4.78 -12.56
N ARG A 130 26.99 5.70 -13.50
CA ARG A 130 27.80 6.87 -13.86
C ARG A 130 27.28 8.13 -13.18
N SER A 131 28.16 9.11 -12.97
CA SER A 131 27.73 10.44 -12.55
C SER A 131 26.94 11.13 -13.66
N ARG A 132 26.01 12.02 -13.27
CA ARG A 132 25.16 12.78 -14.19
C ARG A 132 24.92 14.20 -13.68
N THR A 133 24.59 15.11 -14.58
CA THR A 133 24.00 16.40 -14.19
C THR A 133 22.52 16.17 -13.86
N ILE A 134 22.09 16.66 -12.70
CA ILE A 134 20.69 16.70 -12.28
C ILE A 134 20.27 18.17 -12.37
N ASP A 135 19.20 18.45 -13.12
CA ASP A 135 18.60 19.77 -13.19
C ASP A 135 17.20 19.77 -12.55
N SER A 136 16.63 20.97 -12.40
CA SER A 136 15.32 21.13 -11.79
C SER A 136 14.18 20.48 -12.58
N ASP A 137 14.31 20.35 -13.91
CA ASP A 137 13.28 19.71 -14.76
C ASP A 137 13.24 18.21 -14.51
N LEU A 138 14.41 17.56 -14.42
CA LEU A 138 14.53 16.14 -14.09
C LEU A 138 13.91 15.83 -12.72
N THR A 139 14.22 16.64 -11.71
CA THR A 139 13.64 16.50 -10.36
C THR A 139 12.13 16.72 -10.40
N SER A 140 11.64 17.74 -11.10
CA SER A 140 10.21 18.05 -11.21
C SER A 140 9.43 16.89 -11.86
N ARG A 141 9.96 16.31 -12.94
CA ARG A 141 9.34 15.15 -13.60
C ARG A 141 9.33 13.91 -12.71
N LEU A 142 10.40 13.65 -11.95
CA LEU A 142 10.39 12.52 -11.02
C LEU A 142 9.37 12.73 -9.89
N VAL A 143 9.20 13.97 -9.41
CA VAL A 143 8.14 14.32 -8.45
C VAL A 143 6.75 14.04 -9.03
N GLU A 144 6.50 14.35 -10.30
CA GLU A 144 5.23 14.03 -10.97
C GLU A 144 4.98 12.52 -11.04
N PHE A 145 5.99 11.72 -11.39
CA PHE A 145 5.89 10.26 -11.31
C PHE A 145 5.68 9.76 -9.87
N GLY A 146 6.30 10.43 -8.89
CA GLY A 146 6.08 10.15 -7.46
C GLY A 146 4.61 10.23 -7.09
N LYS A 147 3.91 11.31 -7.48
CA LYS A 147 2.47 11.47 -7.25
C LYS A 147 1.63 10.36 -7.88
N ILE A 148 1.97 9.95 -9.10
CA ILE A 148 1.28 8.84 -9.77
C ILE A 148 1.47 7.52 -8.99
N VAL A 149 2.68 7.29 -8.48
CA VAL A 149 2.97 6.12 -7.65
C VAL A 149 2.21 6.18 -6.33
N GLU A 150 2.16 7.34 -5.67
CA GLU A 150 1.36 7.56 -4.44
C GLU A 150 -0.12 7.23 -4.67
N ASP A 151 -0.73 7.74 -5.75
CA ASP A 151 -2.12 7.46 -6.10
C ASP A 151 -2.37 5.96 -6.34
N GLN A 152 -1.43 5.27 -6.97
CA GLN A 152 -1.52 3.83 -7.21
C GLN A 152 -1.39 3.02 -5.92
N LEU A 153 -0.47 3.40 -5.04
CA LEU A 153 -0.30 2.79 -3.72
C LEU A 153 -1.55 2.99 -2.86
N ASP A 154 -2.14 4.18 -2.88
CA ASP A 154 -3.37 4.47 -2.15
C ASP A 154 -4.57 3.66 -2.69
N LEU A 155 -4.67 3.51 -4.01
CA LEU A 155 -5.71 2.67 -4.62
C LEU A 155 -5.60 1.20 -4.20
N VAL A 156 -4.40 0.63 -4.26
CA VAL A 156 -4.16 -0.78 -3.85
C VAL A 156 -4.55 -0.96 -2.39
N ARG A 157 -4.13 -0.03 -1.52
CA ARG A 157 -4.50 -0.04 -0.09
C ARG A 157 -6.01 -0.03 0.12
N ARG A 158 -6.76 0.86 -0.56
CA ARG A 158 -8.23 0.94 -0.42
C ARG A 158 -8.93 -0.35 -0.85
N LEU A 159 -8.45 -0.98 -1.92
CA LEU A 159 -8.99 -2.26 -2.41
C LEU A 159 -8.71 -3.38 -1.41
N ASP A 160 -7.53 -3.38 -0.77
CA ASP A 160 -7.18 -4.36 0.25
C ASP A 160 -8.01 -4.19 1.53
N GLU A 161 -8.24 -2.96 1.99
CA GLU A 161 -9.13 -2.67 3.11
C GLU A 161 -10.55 -3.18 2.83
N GLN A 162 -11.10 -2.93 1.63
CA GLN A 162 -12.40 -3.45 1.24
C GLN A 162 -12.45 -4.99 1.18
N ARG A 163 -11.36 -5.63 0.72
CA ARG A 163 -11.27 -7.09 0.66
C ARG A 163 -11.22 -7.71 2.05
N ILE A 164 -10.44 -7.14 2.97
CA ILE A 164 -10.31 -7.61 4.35
C ILE A 164 -11.63 -7.43 5.09
N ASP A 165 -12.26 -6.26 5.00
CA ASP A 165 -13.57 -6.01 5.63
C ASP A 165 -14.64 -7.00 5.12
N GLY A 166 -14.64 -7.28 3.81
CA GLY A 166 -15.53 -8.29 3.23
C GLY A 166 -15.21 -9.71 3.67
N GLN A 167 -13.94 -10.10 3.79
CA GLN A 167 -13.54 -11.44 4.23
C GLN A 167 -13.80 -11.68 5.72
N VAL A 168 -13.57 -10.69 6.58
CA VAL A 168 -13.90 -10.77 8.01
C VAL A 168 -15.41 -10.94 8.17
N ALA A 169 -16.21 -10.13 7.48
CA ALA A 169 -17.67 -10.27 7.51
C ALA A 169 -18.15 -11.67 7.04
N VAL A 170 -17.53 -12.24 6.00
CA VAL A 170 -17.88 -13.59 5.52
C VAL A 170 -17.41 -14.67 6.50
N ALA A 171 -16.21 -14.57 7.06
CA ALA A 171 -15.69 -15.54 8.02
C ALA A 171 -16.51 -15.55 9.32
N GLU A 172 -16.91 -14.36 9.81
CA GLU A 172 -17.81 -14.24 10.94
C GLU A 172 -19.19 -14.84 10.64
N LEU A 173 -19.72 -14.61 9.43
CA LEU A 173 -20.99 -15.21 9.01
C LEU A 173 -20.91 -16.74 8.93
N VAL A 174 -19.81 -17.30 8.41
CA VAL A 174 -19.58 -18.75 8.37
C VAL A 174 -19.48 -19.31 9.79
N ALA A 175 -18.69 -18.68 10.66
CA ALA A 175 -18.58 -19.09 12.05
C ALA A 175 -19.92 -19.01 12.79
N ALA A 176 -20.76 -18.01 12.48
CA ALA A 176 -22.10 -17.89 13.04
C ALA A 176 -23.04 -19.00 12.57
N ILE A 177 -22.92 -19.46 11.32
CA ILE A 177 -23.67 -20.62 10.83
C ILE A 177 -23.20 -21.88 11.59
N ASP A 178 -21.89 -22.10 11.71
CA ASP A 178 -21.33 -23.26 12.42
C ASP A 178 -21.66 -23.28 13.92
N GLN A 179 -21.90 -22.11 14.52
CA GLN A 179 -22.27 -21.94 15.92
C GLN A 179 -23.78 -21.84 16.14
N ASP A 180 -24.61 -22.13 15.13
CA ASP A 180 -26.08 -22.04 15.18
C ASP A 180 -26.61 -20.65 15.61
N GLN A 181 -25.85 -19.59 15.35
CA GLN A 181 -26.21 -18.20 15.67
C GLN A 181 -27.12 -17.57 14.62
N ILE A 182 -27.19 -18.13 13.42
CA ILE A 182 -28.13 -17.71 12.37
C ILE A 182 -29.41 -18.54 12.48
N ILE A 183 -30.45 -17.95 13.06
CA ILE A 183 -31.72 -18.63 13.33
C ILE A 183 -32.86 -18.10 12.45
N PRO A 184 -33.81 -18.96 12.04
CA PRO A 184 -34.99 -18.53 11.31
C PRO A 184 -36.02 -17.90 12.25
N TRP A 185 -36.54 -16.73 11.89
CA TRP A 185 -37.72 -16.13 12.49
C TRP A 185 -38.85 -16.10 11.47
N TYR A 186 -40.07 -16.46 11.90
CA TYR A 186 -41.21 -16.55 11.01
C TYR A 186 -42.12 -15.34 11.16
N GLN A 187 -42.25 -14.56 10.09
CA GLN A 187 -43.16 -13.42 10.04
C GLN A 187 -44.50 -13.85 9.40
N PRO A 188 -45.64 -13.73 10.10
CA PRO A 188 -46.93 -14.13 9.56
C PRO A 188 -47.39 -13.20 8.43
N ILE A 189 -47.90 -13.80 7.36
CA ILE A 189 -48.56 -13.12 6.24
C ILE A 189 -50.06 -13.19 6.49
N VAL A 190 -50.72 -12.04 6.62
CA VAL A 190 -52.13 -11.95 7.02
C VAL A 190 -53.00 -11.51 5.85
N HIS A 191 -54.06 -12.27 5.58
CA HIS A 191 -55.12 -11.83 4.67
C HIS A 191 -55.94 -10.72 5.33
N LEU A 192 -55.72 -9.48 4.89
CA LEU A 192 -56.23 -8.27 5.56
C LEU A 192 -57.74 -8.27 5.81
N PRO A 193 -58.62 -8.67 4.87
CA PRO A 193 -60.06 -8.66 5.11
C PRO A 193 -60.53 -9.65 6.16
N SER A 194 -59.86 -10.80 6.32
CA SER A 194 -60.30 -11.86 7.23
C SER A 194 -59.46 -11.95 8.51
N GLY A 195 -58.33 -11.25 8.58
CA GLY A 195 -57.37 -11.35 9.69
C GLY A 195 -56.70 -12.73 9.81
N ARG A 196 -56.96 -13.67 8.90
CA ARG A 196 -56.34 -15.00 8.95
C ARG A 196 -54.91 -14.95 8.44
N THR A 197 -54.02 -15.60 9.17
CA THR A 197 -52.69 -15.96 8.66
C THR A 197 -52.85 -16.92 7.48
N VAL A 198 -52.26 -16.56 6.34
CA VAL A 198 -52.28 -17.36 5.11
C VAL A 198 -50.91 -17.97 4.77
N GLY A 199 -49.86 -17.56 5.47
CA GLY A 199 -48.52 -18.11 5.32
C GLY A 199 -47.53 -17.47 6.29
N PHE A 200 -46.26 -17.86 6.16
CA PHE A 200 -45.15 -17.29 6.91
C PHE A 200 -43.97 -17.02 5.97
N GLU A 201 -43.31 -15.88 6.15
CA GLU A 201 -42.01 -15.60 5.56
C GLU A 201 -40.91 -15.98 6.57
N ALA A 202 -39.94 -16.79 6.14
CA ALA A 202 -38.78 -17.15 6.96
C ALA A 202 -37.68 -16.09 6.76
N LEU A 203 -37.30 -15.42 7.85
CA LEU A 203 -36.28 -14.39 7.85
C LEU A 203 -35.10 -14.82 8.72
N ALA A 204 -33.89 -14.75 8.17
CA ALA A 204 -32.69 -14.99 8.95
C ALA A 204 -32.48 -13.89 10.01
N ARG A 205 -32.08 -14.30 11.21
CA ARG A 205 -31.65 -13.43 12.30
C ARG A 205 -30.33 -13.92 12.84
N TRP A 206 -29.37 -13.02 12.99
CA TRP A 206 -28.11 -13.34 13.65
C TRP A 206 -28.21 -12.97 15.12
N GLN A 207 -28.18 -13.98 15.98
CA GLN A 207 -28.13 -13.84 17.42
C GLN A 207 -26.68 -13.93 17.90
N HIS A 208 -26.11 -12.80 18.29
CA HIS A 208 -24.76 -12.73 18.85
C HIS A 208 -24.72 -13.30 20.27
N SER A 209 -23.57 -13.81 20.70
CA SER A 209 -23.34 -14.28 22.07
C SER A 209 -23.55 -13.21 23.14
N SER A 210 -23.46 -11.93 22.76
CA SER A 210 -23.78 -10.76 23.58
C SER A 210 -25.28 -10.54 23.81
N GLY A 211 -26.15 -11.27 23.10
CA GLY A 211 -27.62 -11.09 23.10
C GLY A 211 -28.13 -10.08 22.06
N GLN A 212 -27.24 -9.44 21.29
CA GLN A 212 -27.64 -8.56 20.18
C GLN A 212 -28.24 -9.37 19.03
N ILE A 213 -29.29 -8.85 18.39
CA ILE A 213 -29.92 -9.46 17.22
C ILE A 213 -29.74 -8.53 16.02
N HIS A 214 -29.23 -9.06 14.91
CA HIS A 214 -29.19 -8.37 13.62
C HIS A 214 -30.21 -8.96 12.64
N ASP A 215 -30.82 -8.08 11.84
CA ASP A 215 -31.66 -8.47 10.71
C ASP A 215 -30.81 -8.83 9.47
N SER A 216 -31.42 -9.54 8.53
CA SER A 216 -30.72 -10.03 7.33
C SER A 216 -30.08 -8.92 6.49
N LYS A 217 -30.59 -7.68 6.50
CA LYS A 217 -30.01 -6.58 5.73
C LYS A 217 -28.71 -6.05 6.35
N GLN A 218 -28.49 -6.34 7.63
CA GLN A 218 -27.31 -5.90 8.35
C GLN A 218 -26.10 -6.82 8.14
N PHE A 219 -26.31 -8.08 7.70
CA PHE A 219 -25.22 -9.05 7.54
C PHE A 219 -25.21 -9.81 6.21
N VAL A 220 -26.24 -9.70 5.37
CA VAL A 220 -26.21 -10.24 4.00
C VAL A 220 -25.59 -9.17 3.08
N PRO A 221 -24.44 -9.44 2.44
CA PRO A 221 -23.83 -8.48 1.53
C PRO A 221 -24.74 -8.26 0.31
N TRP A 222 -25.28 -7.06 0.17
CA TRP A 222 -26.09 -6.66 -0.98
C TRP A 222 -25.17 -6.29 -2.16
N PRO A 223 -25.33 -6.89 -3.36
CA PRO A 223 -24.64 -6.39 -4.54
C PRO A 223 -25.13 -4.96 -4.81
N ARG A 224 -24.25 -3.96 -4.67
CA ARG A 224 -24.58 -2.58 -5.05
C ARG A 224 -25.01 -2.57 -6.51
N THR A 225 -26.25 -2.17 -6.78
CA THR A 225 -26.72 -1.95 -8.14
C THR A 225 -25.83 -0.90 -8.81
N PRO A 226 -25.36 -1.12 -10.05
CA PRO A 226 -24.62 -0.11 -10.77
C PRO A 226 -25.52 1.11 -10.95
N THR A 227 -25.08 2.27 -10.49
CA THR A 227 -25.63 3.58 -10.88
C THR A 227 -25.14 3.97 -12.25
#